data_AF-A0A6B3GLR1-F1
#
_entry.id   AF-A0A6B3GLR1-F1
#
_cell.length_a   1.000
_cell.length_b   1.000
_cell.length_c   1.000
_cell.angle_alpha   90.00
_cell.angle_beta   90.00
_cell.angle_gamma   90.00
#
_symmetry.space_group_name_H-M   'P 1'
#
loop_
_entity.id
_entity.type
_entity.pdbx_description
1 polymer ?
#
loop_
_entity_poly.entity_id
_entity_poly.type
_entity_poly.pdbx_seq_one_letter_code
_entity_poly.pdbx_strand_id
1 'polypeptide(L)'
;NLVNGVIWPHLDVEAGWYRFRALNASNNRPYLLKILDEDGKELSSEAFRLIGTDSGLLPKPDPVTDGVPLTPGERADLLVNFAALRGRRLRLVNALP
;
A
#
# COMPACT_ATOMS: atom_id res chain seq x y z
N ASN A 1 3.95 14.72 -3.75
CA ASN A 1 4.64 13.51 -3.27
C ASN A 1 4.97 12.61 -4.44
N LEU A 2 6.14 11.99 -4.38
CA LEU A 2 6.68 11.15 -5.46
C LEU A 2 6.56 9.67 -5.07
N VAL A 3 6.48 8.80 -6.07
CA VAL A 3 6.74 7.37 -5.93
C VAL A 3 7.84 7.01 -6.91
N ASN A 4 8.95 6.47 -6.43
CA ASN A 4 10.15 6.19 -7.23
C ASN A 4 10.61 7.39 -8.10
N GLY A 5 10.53 8.61 -7.56
CA GLY A 5 10.94 9.84 -8.26
C GLY A 5 9.89 10.44 -9.20
N VAL A 6 8.74 9.80 -9.40
CA VAL A 6 7.69 10.26 -10.32
C VAL A 6 6.52 10.87 -9.55
N ILE A 7 5.99 11.99 -10.04
CA ILE A 7 4.78 12.62 -9.48
C ILE A 7 3.57 11.78 -9.87
N TRP A 8 2.83 11.29 -8.86
CA TRP A 8 1.56 10.56 -9.01
C TRP A 8 1.51 9.54 -10.17
N PRO A 9 2.42 8.55 -10.20
CA PRO A 9 2.44 7.56 -11.27
C PRO A 9 1.23 6.64 -11.19
N HIS A 10 0.97 5.95 -12.31
CA HIS A 10 0.14 4.76 -12.34
C HIS A 10 1.01 3.54 -12.65
N LEU A 11 0.51 2.37 -12.28
CA LEU A 11 1.12 1.08 -12.59
C LEU A 11 0.00 0.17 -13.11
N ASP A 12 0.15 -0.31 -14.34
CA ASP A 12 -0.72 -1.36 -14.86
C ASP A 12 -0.31 -2.69 -14.22
N VAL A 13 -1.29 -3.39 -13.66
CA VAL A 13 -1.10 -4.67 -12.98
C VAL A 13 -1.98 -5.73 -13.60
N GLU A 14 -1.47 -6.95 -13.63
CA GLU A 14 -2.26 -8.14 -13.95
C GLU A 14 -3.09 -8.56 -12.74
N ALA A 15 -4.07 -9.43 -13.00
CA ALA A 15 -4.95 -9.97 -11.98
C ALA A 15 -4.24 -11.05 -11.15
N GLY A 16 -3.45 -10.63 -10.16
CA GLY A 16 -2.67 -11.54 -9.32
C GLY A 16 -2.09 -10.86 -8.07
N TRP A 17 -1.19 -11.57 -7.41
CA TRP A 17 -0.49 -11.07 -6.22
C TRP A 17 0.72 -10.21 -6.61
N TYR A 18 0.82 -9.04 -5.99
CA TYR A 18 1.97 -8.16 -6.10
C TYR A 18 2.54 -7.88 -4.72
N ARG A 19 3.88 -7.80 -4.65
CA ARG A 19 4.62 -7.42 -3.44
C ARG A 19 5.19 -6.03 -3.60
N PHE A 20 4.71 -5.10 -2.79
CA PHE A 20 5.20 -3.72 -2.74
C PHE A 20 6.10 -3.54 -1.52
N ARG A 21 7.31 -3.06 -1.76
CA ARG A 21 8.25 -2.65 -0.70
C ARG A 21 8.16 -1.14 -0.55
N ALA A 22 7.31 -0.70 0.37
CA ALA A 22 7.13 0.72 0.63
C ALA A 22 8.25 1.23 1.54
N LEU A 23 8.83 2.37 1.19
CA LEU A 23 9.78 3.13 2.01
C LEU A 23 9.31 4.57 2.06
N ASN A 24 9.18 5.13 3.26
CA ASN A 24 8.99 6.57 3.40
C ASN A 24 10.34 7.29 3.36
N ALA A 25 10.73 7.74 2.18
CA ALA A 25 11.94 8.54 1.95
C ALA A 25 11.67 10.07 2.00
N SER A 26 10.57 10.50 2.62
CA SER A 26 10.27 11.94 2.77
C SER A 26 11.06 12.53 3.94
N ASN A 27 11.38 13.83 3.87
CA ASN A 27 12.14 14.48 4.95
C ASN A 27 11.41 14.48 6.31
N ASN A 28 10.12 14.83 6.32
CA ASN A 28 9.34 14.98 7.56
C ASN A 28 7.85 14.65 7.41
N ARG A 29 7.44 14.02 6.30
CA ARG A 29 6.03 13.76 6.02
C ARG A 29 5.68 12.33 6.43
N PRO A 30 4.86 12.12 7.48
CA PRO A 30 4.29 10.80 7.74
C PRO A 30 3.17 10.50 6.72
N TYR A 31 2.91 9.22 6.52
CA TYR A 31 1.79 8.74 5.71
C TYR A 31 0.93 7.77 6.52
N LEU A 32 -0.37 7.81 6.24
CA LEU A 32 -1.29 6.70 6.51
C LEU A 32 -1.74 6.17 5.16
N LEU A 33 -1.07 5.13 4.67
CA LEU A 33 -1.30 4.60 3.33
C LEU A 33 -2.57 3.75 3.30
N LYS A 34 -3.51 4.10 2.42
CA LYS A 34 -4.72 3.31 2.14
C LYS A 34 -4.85 3.06 0.64
N ILE A 35 -5.43 1.92 0.27
CA ILE A 35 -5.83 1.65 -1.12
C ILE A 35 -7.34 1.78 -1.20
N LEU A 36 -7.80 2.70 -2.04
CA LEU A 36 -9.20 2.97 -2.29
C LEU A 36 -9.56 2.61 -3.73
N ASP A 37 -10.78 2.16 -3.98
CA ASP A 37 -11.34 2.11 -5.33
C ASP A 37 -11.83 3.50 -5.81
N GLU A 38 -12.45 3.53 -6.98
CA GLU A 38 -12.97 4.77 -7.59
C GLU A 38 -14.14 5.35 -6.78
N ASP A 39 -14.90 4.51 -6.09
CA ASP A 39 -16.00 4.92 -5.20
C ASP A 39 -15.50 5.37 -3.81
N GLY A 40 -14.18 5.30 -3.57
CA GLY A 40 -13.56 5.69 -2.30
C GLY A 40 -13.65 4.61 -1.22
N LYS A 41 -14.03 3.37 -1.58
CA LYS A 41 -14.10 2.25 -0.65
C LYS A 41 -12.75 1.57 -0.50
N GLU A 42 -12.44 1.16 0.73
CA GLU A 42 -11.22 0.40 1.03
C GLU A 42 -11.29 -1.03 0.47
N LEU A 43 -10.12 -1.58 0.12
CA LEU A 43 -10.01 -2.99 -0.24
C LEU A 43 -10.46 -3.89 0.92
N SER A 44 -10.95 -5.08 0.59
CA SER A 44 -11.22 -6.07 1.63
C SER A 44 -9.93 -6.41 2.38
N SER A 45 -10.09 -6.75 3.66
CA SER A 45 -9.00 -7.25 4.50
C SER A 45 -8.37 -8.52 3.94
N GLU A 46 -9.01 -9.18 2.95
CA GLU A 46 -8.50 -10.32 2.20
C GLU A 46 -7.59 -9.97 1.03
N ALA A 47 -7.70 -8.77 0.46
CA ALA A 47 -6.92 -8.33 -0.68
C ALA A 47 -5.64 -7.55 -0.32
N PHE A 48 -5.49 -7.10 0.94
CA PHE A 48 -4.35 -6.29 1.37
C PHE A 48 -3.72 -6.83 2.66
N ARG A 49 -2.43 -7.16 2.64
CA ARG A 49 -1.67 -7.67 3.80
C ARG A 49 -0.38 -6.91 4.04
N LEU A 50 -0.03 -6.73 5.31
CA LEU A 50 1.33 -6.46 5.75
C LEU A 50 2.02 -7.80 6.02
N ILE A 51 3.21 -8.01 5.45
CA ILE A 51 4.00 -9.24 5.63
C ILE A 51 5.36 -9.00 6.25
N GLY A 52 5.77 -7.74 6.41
CA GLY A 52 7.06 -7.40 6.99
C GLY A 52 7.22 -5.93 7.31
N THR A 53 8.17 -5.63 8.18
CA THR A 53 8.54 -4.29 8.64
C THR A 53 10.05 -4.08 8.44
N ASP A 54 10.61 -3.05 9.08
CA ASP A 54 12.04 -2.79 9.08
C ASP A 54 12.89 -4.00 9.46
N SER A 55 12.41 -4.83 10.39
CA SER A 55 13.13 -5.98 10.93
C SER A 55 12.93 -7.27 10.14
N GLY A 56 12.27 -7.21 8.97
CA GLY A 56 12.02 -8.37 8.12
C GLY A 56 10.57 -8.86 8.18
N LEU A 57 10.37 -10.16 7.94
CA LEU A 57 9.03 -10.74 7.85
C LEU A 57 8.33 -10.79 9.21
N LEU A 58 7.02 -10.55 9.19
CA LEU A 58 6.14 -10.85 10.32
C LEU A 58 6.02 -12.37 10.51
N PRO A 59 5.70 -12.86 11.73
CA PRO A 59 5.43 -14.27 11.97
C PRO A 59 4.28 -14.84 11.11
N LYS A 60 3.35 -13.97 10.70
CA LYS A 60 2.25 -14.27 9.77
C LYS A 60 1.84 -13.01 9.01
N PRO A 61 1.20 -13.12 7.82
CA PRO A 61 0.59 -11.98 7.16
C PRO A 61 -0.56 -11.39 7.98
N ASP A 62 -0.52 -10.09 8.23
CA ASP A 62 -1.57 -9.37 8.95
C ASP A 62 -2.46 -8.59 7.98
N PRO A 63 -3.80 -8.70 8.11
CA PRO A 63 -4.74 -7.91 7.32
C PRO A 63 -4.63 -6.42 7.62
N VAL A 64 -4.60 -5.60 6.57
CA VAL A 64 -4.63 -4.14 6.74
C VAL A 64 -6.09 -3.68 6.77
N THR A 65 -6.54 -3.15 7.91
CA THR A 65 -7.92 -2.67 8.11
C THR A 65 -8.03 -1.15 8.17
N ASP A 66 -7.01 -0.47 8.72
CA ASP A 66 -7.07 0.97 9.01
C ASP A 66 -6.00 1.78 8.26
N GLY A 67 -5.36 1.14 7.28
CA GLY A 67 -4.21 1.68 6.56
C GLY A 67 -2.87 1.31 7.19
N VAL A 68 -1.79 1.65 6.50
CA VAL A 68 -0.42 1.38 6.92
C VAL A 68 0.23 2.69 7.36
N PRO A 69 0.45 2.91 8.67
CA PRO A 69 1.23 4.06 9.12
C PRO A 69 2.68 3.89 8.67
N LEU A 70 3.27 4.97 8.15
CA LEU A 70 4.67 4.97 7.72
C LEU A 70 5.29 6.34 7.98
N THR A 71 6.14 6.41 8.99
CA THR A 71 6.93 7.61 9.33
C THR A 71 8.25 7.63 8.55
N PRO A 72 8.92 8.79 8.41
CA PRO A 72 10.17 8.89 7.68
C PRO A 72 11.23 7.86 8.13
N GLY A 73 11.78 7.13 7.16
CA GLY A 73 12.80 6.09 7.39
C GLY A 73 12.26 4.66 7.55
N GLU A 74 10.96 4.50 7.78
CA GLU A 74 10.34 3.17 7.94
C GLU A 74 10.06 2.49 6.60
N ARG A 75 10.07 1.15 6.62
CA ARG A 75 9.66 0.26 5.53
C ARG A 75 8.46 -0.58 5.93
N ALA A 76 7.59 -0.81 4.96
CA ALA A 76 6.52 -1.80 5.04
C ALA A 76 6.56 -2.72 3.81
N ASP A 77 6.43 -4.01 4.03
CA ASP A 77 6.35 -5.02 2.97
C ASP A 77 4.91 -5.49 2.83
N LEU A 78 4.33 -5.22 1.68
CA LEU A 78 2.90 -5.26 1.46
C LEU A 78 2.55 -6.23 0.33
N LEU A 79 1.57 -7.09 0.57
CA LEU A 79 0.96 -7.90 -0.48
C LEU A 79 -0.41 -7.36 -0.85
N VAL A 80 -0.64 -7.18 -2.15
CA VAL A 80 -1.95 -6.83 -2.70
C VAL A 80 -2.38 -7.89 -3.71
N ASN A 81 -3.58 -8.44 -3.54
CA ASN A 81 -4.19 -9.39 -4.47
C ASN A 81 -5.18 -8.68 -5.39
N PHE A 82 -4.78 -8.46 -6.65
CA PHE A 82 -5.63 -7.84 -7.66
C PHE A 82 -6.55 -8.83 -8.40
N ALA A 83 -6.50 -10.13 -8.08
CA ALA A 83 -7.26 -11.16 -8.82
C ALA A 83 -8.78 -10.93 -8.80
N ALA A 84 -9.32 -10.47 -7.67
CA ALA A 84 -10.74 -10.16 -7.49
C ALA A 84 -11.10 -8.71 -7.91
N LEU A 85 -10.11 -7.92 -8.33
CA LEU A 85 -10.23 -6.49 -8.64
C LEU A 85 -10.05 -6.21 -10.15
N ARG A 86 -10.25 -7.23 -10.99
CA ARG A 86 -10.13 -7.14 -12.45
C ARG A 86 -10.96 -6.00 -13.03
N GLY A 87 -10.34 -5.22 -13.91
CA GLY A 87 -10.98 -4.10 -14.60
C GLY A 87 -11.28 -2.89 -13.71
N ARG A 88 -10.88 -2.90 -12.43
CA ARG A 88 -11.02 -1.76 -11.52
C ARG A 88 -9.77 -0.90 -11.51
N ARG A 89 -9.94 0.40 -11.31
CA ARG A 89 -8.85 1.32 -10.98
C ARG A 89 -8.80 1.54 -9.48
N LEU A 90 -7.58 1.55 -8.93
CA LEU A 90 -7.34 1.74 -7.50
C LEU A 90 -6.40 2.91 -7.29
N ARG A 91 -6.48 3.53 -6.12
CA ARG A 91 -5.65 4.68 -5.72
C ARG A 91 -4.99 4.37 -4.39
N LEU A 92 -3.66 4.48 -4.36
CA LEU A 92 -2.91 4.59 -3.11
C LEU A 92 -2.98 6.04 -2.63
N VAL A 93 -3.53 6.26 -1.46
CA VAL A 93 -3.75 7.60 -0.89
C VAL A 93 -3.04 7.74 0.44
N ASN A 94 -2.75 9.00 0.80
CA ASN A 94 -2.44 9.37 2.17
C ASN A 94 -3.75 9.78 2.88
N ALA A 95 -4.13 9.09 3.95
CA ALA A 95 -5.33 9.39 4.74
C ALA A 95 -5.07 10.34 5.92
N LEU A 96 -3.84 10.81 6.11
CA LEU A 96 -3.55 11.92 7.03
C LEU A 96 -3.95 13.27 6.39
N PRO A 97 -4.42 14.25 7.18
CA PRO A 97 -4.78 15.59 6.71
C PRO A 97 -3.62 16.36 6.05
#